data_AF-A0A2D4NGE0-F1
#
_entry.id   AF-A0A2D4NGE0-F1
#
_cell.length_a   1.000
_cell.length_b   1.000
_cell.length_c   1.000
_cell.angle_alpha   90.00
_cell.angle_beta   90.00
_cell.angle_gamma   90.00
#
_symmetry.space_group_name_H-M   'P 1'
#
loop_
_entity.id
_entity.type
_entity.pdbx_description
1 polymer ?
#
loop_
_entity_poly.entity_id
_entity_poly.type
_entity_poly.pdbx_seq_one_letter_code
_entity_poly.pdbx_strand_id
1 'polypeptide(L)'
;IIEVFVEVAHKQICYLGESKAMNLYEACLTLLQVYSKNNLGRQRIDVTAEEDQYQDLLLIMELLTNLLSKEFIDFSDTDEVFRGHEPGQATNRSISAADVVLYGVNLILPLMSQDLLKFPSLCNQYYKLITFICEIFPEKIPQLPEDLFKSLMYSLELGMTSMSSDVCQLCLEALTPLAEQCAKTQESESSLFLATRHFLKMVFDMLVLQKHNTEM
;
A
#
# COMPACT_ATOMS: atom_id res chain seq x y z
N ILE A 1 -19.47 0.10 -10.50
CA ILE A 1 -18.96 1.49 -10.28
C ILE A 1 -17.45 1.48 -10.08
N ILE A 2 -16.92 0.72 -9.12
CA ILE A 2 -15.48 0.61 -8.86
C ILE A 2 -14.70 0.22 -10.13
N GLU A 3 -15.20 -0.75 -10.88
CA GLU A 3 -14.62 -1.18 -12.17
C GLU A 3 -14.44 -0.03 -13.19
N VAL A 4 -15.36 0.94 -13.25
CA VAL A 4 -15.22 2.10 -14.14
C VAL A 4 -14.06 3.00 -13.69
N PHE A 5 -13.88 3.17 -12.38
CA PHE A 5 -12.74 3.91 -11.83
C PHE A 5 -11.42 3.19 -12.09
N VAL A 6 -11.41 1.86 -11.98
CA VAL A 6 -10.25 1.02 -12.33
C VAL A 6 -9.86 1.25 -13.77
N GLU A 7 -10.79 1.14 -14.71
CA GLU A 7 -10.54 1.32 -16.15
C GLU A 7 -10.05 2.74 -16.48
N VAL A 8 -10.63 3.77 -15.87
CA VAL A 8 -10.20 5.16 -16.05
C VAL A 8 -8.79 5.37 -15.50
N ALA A 9 -8.51 4.89 -14.28
CA ALA A 9 -7.18 4.99 -13.69
C ALA A 9 -6.16 4.24 -14.54
N HIS A 10 -6.44 2.99 -14.92
CA HIS A 10 -5.55 2.15 -15.70
C HIS A 10 -5.18 2.77 -17.05
N LYS A 11 -6.16 3.36 -17.77
CA LYS A 11 -5.94 3.86 -19.13
C LYS A 11 -5.51 5.31 -19.22
N GLN A 12 -5.92 6.15 -18.28
CA GLN A 12 -5.78 7.60 -18.42
C GLN A 12 -4.77 8.20 -17.47
N ILE A 13 -4.51 7.62 -16.29
CA ILE A 13 -3.77 8.32 -15.23
C ILE A 13 -2.37 8.75 -15.65
N CYS A 14 -1.65 7.91 -16.40
CA CYS A 14 -0.31 8.22 -16.92
C CYS A 14 -0.29 9.38 -17.91
N TYR A 15 -1.43 9.75 -18.51
CA TYR A 15 -1.56 10.82 -19.49
C TYR A 15 -2.19 12.10 -18.92
N LEU A 16 -2.69 12.05 -17.68
CA LEU A 16 -3.30 13.21 -17.03
C LEU A 16 -2.21 14.11 -16.45
N GLY A 17 -2.24 15.40 -16.77
CA GLY A 17 -1.43 16.41 -16.07
C GLY A 17 -1.86 16.56 -14.61
N GLU A 18 -1.00 17.17 -13.79
CA GLU A 18 -1.12 17.23 -12.32
C GLU A 18 -2.52 17.58 -11.81
N SER A 19 -3.11 18.67 -12.29
CA SER A 19 -4.44 19.12 -11.83
C SER A 19 -5.55 18.10 -12.12
N LYS A 20 -5.51 17.41 -13.27
CA LYS A 20 -6.51 16.39 -13.61
C LYS A 20 -6.28 15.10 -12.82
N ALA A 21 -5.02 14.73 -12.61
CA ALA A 21 -4.65 13.59 -11.78
C ALA A 21 -5.10 13.79 -10.33
N MET A 22 -4.90 15.00 -9.77
CA MET A 22 -5.40 15.36 -8.43
C MET A 22 -6.90 15.21 -8.29
N ASN A 23 -7.68 15.68 -9.27
CA ASN A 23 -9.13 15.49 -9.28
C ASN A 23 -9.51 13.98 -9.31
N LEU A 24 -8.76 13.16 -10.06
CA LEU A 24 -8.98 11.72 -10.08
C LEU A 24 -8.64 11.07 -8.74
N TYR A 25 -7.53 11.48 -8.10
CA TYR A 25 -7.16 11.01 -6.77
C TYR A 25 -8.23 11.35 -5.72
N GLU A 26 -8.73 12.58 -5.71
CA GLU A 26 -9.81 13.01 -4.80
C GLU A 26 -11.10 12.21 -5.05
N ALA A 27 -11.46 11.97 -6.31
CA ALA A 27 -12.64 11.19 -6.66
C ALA A 27 -12.51 9.73 -6.21
N CYS A 28 -11.36 9.11 -6.45
CA CYS A 28 -11.07 7.75 -5.97
C CYS A 28 -11.11 7.66 -4.44
N LEU A 29 -10.47 8.61 -3.75
CA LEU A 29 -10.45 8.63 -2.30
C LEU A 29 -11.85 8.81 -1.72
N THR A 30 -12.67 9.68 -2.31
CA THR A 30 -14.09 9.85 -1.94
C THR A 30 -14.88 8.55 -2.16
N LEU A 31 -14.67 7.86 -3.29
CA LEU A 31 -15.29 6.56 -3.56
C LEU A 31 -14.94 5.54 -2.47
N LEU A 32 -13.67 5.44 -2.09
CA LEU A 32 -13.19 4.52 -1.06
C LEU A 32 -13.73 4.88 0.33
N GLN A 33 -13.82 6.17 0.66
CA GLN A 33 -14.42 6.62 1.92
C GLN A 33 -15.90 6.23 2.01
N VAL A 34 -16.67 6.45 0.94
CA VAL A 34 -18.09 6.08 0.88
C VAL A 34 -18.25 4.56 0.96
N TYR A 35 -17.43 3.81 0.22
CA TYR A 35 -17.42 2.35 0.28
C TYR A 35 -17.11 1.85 1.69
N SER A 36 -16.04 2.37 2.32
CA SER A 36 -15.66 1.99 3.68
C SER A 36 -16.77 2.28 4.68
N LYS A 37 -17.30 3.50 4.69
CA LYS A 37 -18.38 3.92 5.59
C LYS A 37 -19.65 3.07 5.46
N ASN A 38 -20.01 2.65 4.25
CA ASN A 38 -21.23 1.86 4.01
C ASN A 38 -21.06 0.37 4.35
N ASN A 39 -19.83 -0.10 4.47
CA ASN A 39 -19.51 -1.51 4.70
C ASN A 39 -18.96 -1.78 6.10
N LEU A 40 -18.44 -0.76 6.79
CA LEU A 40 -17.96 -0.87 8.16
C LEU A 40 -19.11 -1.19 9.12
N GLY A 41 -19.00 -2.30 9.84
CA GLY A 41 -20.01 -2.73 10.83
C GLY A 41 -21.30 -3.31 10.24
N ARG A 42 -21.38 -3.51 8.92
CA ARG A 42 -22.54 -4.14 8.29
C ARG A 42 -22.48 -5.66 8.48
N GLN A 43 -23.29 -6.21 9.39
CA GLN A 43 -23.49 -7.65 9.49
C GLN A 43 -24.31 -8.12 8.29
N ARG A 44 -23.65 -8.77 7.33
CA ARG A 44 -24.30 -9.27 6.11
C ARG A 44 -24.85 -10.68 6.37
N ILE A 45 -26.15 -10.85 6.16
CA ILE A 45 -26.89 -12.11 6.39
C ILE A 45 -26.93 -12.95 5.10
N ASP A 46 -26.59 -12.36 3.95
CA ASP A 46 -26.67 -12.99 2.64
C ASP A 46 -25.46 -13.87 2.32
N VAL A 47 -25.72 -15.02 1.68
CA VAL A 47 -24.73 -16.07 1.43
C VAL A 47 -23.69 -15.65 0.37
N THR A 48 -24.02 -14.72 -0.53
CA THR A 48 -23.10 -14.21 -1.56
C THR A 48 -22.33 -12.97 -1.11
N ALA A 49 -22.64 -12.46 0.07
CA ALA A 49 -22.20 -11.13 0.47
C ALA A 49 -20.69 -11.05 0.76
N GLU A 50 -20.05 -12.17 1.07
CA GLU A 50 -18.61 -12.30 1.22
C GLU A 50 -17.90 -12.32 -0.15
N GLU A 51 -18.47 -13.01 -1.14
CA GLU A 51 -17.92 -13.09 -2.49
C GLU A 51 -18.00 -11.73 -3.20
N ASP A 52 -19.11 -11.02 -3.05
CA ASP A 52 -19.24 -9.64 -3.57
C ASP A 52 -18.22 -8.69 -2.92
N GLN A 53 -18.01 -8.82 -1.60
CA GLN A 53 -17.01 -8.01 -0.89
C GLN A 53 -15.59 -8.35 -1.33
N TYR A 54 -15.29 -9.63 -1.55
CA TYR A 54 -14.01 -10.07 -2.08
C TYR A 54 -13.72 -9.45 -3.45
N GLN A 55 -14.70 -9.50 -4.38
CA GLN A 55 -14.55 -8.91 -5.71
C GLN A 55 -14.37 -7.39 -5.65
N ASP A 56 -15.17 -6.69 -4.83
CA ASP A 56 -15.04 -5.25 -4.64
C ASP A 56 -13.67 -4.87 -4.09
N LEU A 57 -13.16 -5.60 -3.09
CA LEU A 57 -11.83 -5.36 -2.53
C LEU A 57 -10.73 -5.61 -3.56
N LEU A 58 -10.84 -6.65 -4.38
CA LEU A 58 -9.87 -6.93 -5.44
C LEU A 58 -9.79 -5.77 -6.45
N LEU A 59 -10.95 -5.27 -6.89
CA LEU A 59 -11.02 -4.10 -7.77
C LEU A 59 -10.44 -2.84 -7.10
N ILE A 60 -10.64 -2.66 -5.79
CA ILE A 60 -10.03 -1.55 -5.06
C ILE A 60 -8.50 -1.68 -5.02
N MET A 61 -7.96 -2.88 -4.79
CA MET A 61 -6.51 -3.09 -4.81
C MET A 61 -5.92 -2.79 -6.18
N GLU A 62 -6.60 -3.21 -7.23
CA GLU A 62 -6.21 -2.89 -8.60
C GLU A 62 -6.29 -1.38 -8.88
N LEU A 63 -7.35 -0.71 -8.42
CA LEU A 63 -7.47 0.75 -8.52
C LEU A 63 -6.29 1.44 -7.85
N LEU A 64 -5.98 1.10 -6.60
CA LEU A 64 -4.88 1.69 -5.83
C LEU A 64 -3.52 1.44 -6.50
N THR A 65 -3.32 0.25 -7.05
CA THR A 65 -2.11 -0.10 -7.81
C THR A 65 -1.98 0.77 -9.07
N ASN A 66 -3.08 0.94 -9.83
CA ASN A 66 -3.11 1.82 -10.99
C ASN A 66 -2.89 3.29 -10.61
N LEU A 67 -3.40 3.75 -9.47
CA LEU A 67 -3.17 5.12 -8.98
C LEU A 67 -1.68 5.40 -8.72
N LEU A 68 -0.97 4.42 -8.15
CA LEU A 68 0.47 4.48 -7.92
C LEU A 68 1.27 4.52 -9.23
N SER A 69 0.78 3.94 -10.32
CA SER A 69 1.51 3.84 -11.58
C SER A 69 1.97 5.19 -12.15
N LYS A 70 1.24 6.28 -11.87
CA LYS A 70 1.60 7.63 -12.32
C LYS A 70 2.93 8.12 -11.74
N GLU A 71 3.32 7.71 -10.54
CA GLU A 71 4.61 8.09 -9.93
C GLU A 71 5.80 7.44 -10.68
N PHE A 72 5.55 6.39 -11.46
CA PHE A 72 6.58 5.65 -12.21
C PHE A 72 6.51 5.92 -13.71
N ILE A 73 5.32 6.21 -14.22
CA ILE A 73 5.03 6.36 -15.64
C ILE A 73 4.20 7.63 -15.81
N ASP A 74 4.89 8.76 -15.95
CA ASP A 74 4.27 10.05 -16.29
C ASP A 74 4.56 10.40 -17.75
N PHE A 75 3.52 10.33 -18.60
CA PHE A 75 3.57 10.77 -19.99
C PHE A 75 2.98 12.17 -20.18
N SER A 76 2.58 12.85 -19.10
CA SER A 76 2.00 14.18 -19.18
C SER A 76 3.01 15.27 -19.60
N ASP A 77 4.32 14.99 -19.49
CA ASP A 77 5.42 15.84 -19.98
C ASP A 77 5.51 15.96 -21.50
N THR A 78 4.71 15.20 -22.25
CA THR A 78 4.67 15.34 -23.72
C THR A 78 4.18 16.70 -24.21
N ASP A 79 3.62 17.54 -23.33
CA ASP A 79 3.18 18.91 -23.65
C ASP A 79 4.25 19.99 -23.31
N GLU A 80 5.32 19.66 -22.58
CA GLU A 80 6.35 20.65 -22.17
C GLU A 80 7.37 20.98 -23.28
N VAL A 81 7.50 20.14 -24.32
CA VAL A 81 8.42 20.41 -25.46
C VAL A 81 7.97 21.63 -26.28
N PHE A 82 6.72 22.11 -26.10
CA PHE A 82 6.17 23.28 -26.79
C PHE A 82 6.01 24.55 -25.92
N ARG A 83 6.27 24.47 -24.61
CA ARG A 83 6.16 25.63 -23.71
C ARG A 83 7.46 25.84 -22.95
N GLY A 84 8.19 26.87 -23.35
CA GLY A 84 9.48 27.25 -22.75
C GLY A 84 9.41 27.31 -21.23
N HIS A 85 10.46 26.78 -20.60
CA HIS A 85 10.66 26.77 -19.16
C HIS A 85 10.44 28.15 -18.52
N GLU A 86 9.52 28.23 -17.56
CA GLU A 86 9.64 29.18 -16.45
C GLU A 86 9.98 28.39 -15.17
N PRO A 87 11.15 28.62 -14.55
CA PRO A 87 11.53 27.95 -13.31
C PRO A 87 10.82 28.67 -12.15
N GLY A 88 9.69 28.16 -11.70
CA GLY A 88 9.02 28.75 -10.54
C GLY A 88 7.71 28.11 -10.14
N GLN A 89 7.78 27.15 -9.21
CA GLN A 89 7.03 27.12 -7.94
C GLN A 89 7.04 25.70 -7.34
N ALA A 90 8.21 25.28 -6.86
CA ALA A 90 8.29 24.22 -5.86
C ALA A 90 7.89 24.79 -4.48
N THR A 91 6.61 25.16 -4.32
CA THR A 91 6.06 25.61 -3.03
C THR A 91 4.61 25.18 -2.91
N ASN A 92 4.41 23.95 -2.45
CA ASN A 92 3.43 23.54 -1.45
C ASN A 92 3.45 22.01 -1.42
N ARG A 93 3.31 21.44 -0.22
CA ARG A 93 3.32 19.99 0.06
C ARG A 93 2.34 19.28 -0.89
N SER A 94 2.80 18.83 -2.05
CA SER A 94 1.95 18.17 -3.04
C SER A 94 1.58 16.81 -2.48
N ILE A 95 0.28 16.53 -2.41
CA ILE A 95 -0.23 15.20 -2.06
C ILE A 95 0.26 14.27 -3.17
N SER A 96 1.19 13.36 -2.86
CA SER A 96 1.68 12.42 -3.87
C SER A 96 0.75 11.22 -3.96
N ALA A 97 0.78 10.50 -5.08
CA ALA A 97 -0.06 9.32 -5.29
C ALA A 97 0.14 8.28 -4.18
N ALA A 98 1.36 8.17 -3.64
CA ALA A 98 1.66 7.28 -2.52
C ALA A 98 0.85 7.65 -1.26
N ASP A 99 0.61 8.95 -1.01
CA ASP A 99 -0.17 9.39 0.16
C ASP A 99 -1.64 9.01 -0.01
N VAL A 100 -2.17 9.18 -1.22
CA VAL A 100 -3.54 8.79 -1.59
C VAL A 100 -3.72 7.29 -1.46
N VAL A 101 -2.74 6.51 -1.93
CA VAL A 101 -2.82 5.05 -1.85
C VAL A 101 -2.68 4.56 -0.42
N LEU A 102 -1.74 5.09 0.38
CA LEU A 102 -1.60 4.73 1.79
C LEU A 102 -2.89 5.02 2.57
N TYR A 103 -3.52 6.17 2.31
CA TYR A 103 -4.82 6.49 2.89
C TYR A 103 -5.92 5.55 2.39
N GLY A 104 -5.92 5.20 1.11
CA GLY A 104 -6.85 4.24 0.52
C GLY A 104 -6.75 2.85 1.15
N VAL A 105 -5.54 2.34 1.34
CA VAL A 105 -5.27 1.08 2.06
C VAL A 105 -5.79 1.16 3.49
N ASN A 106 -5.55 2.26 4.20
CA ASN A 106 -6.06 2.46 5.56
C ASN A 106 -7.59 2.37 5.65
N LEU A 107 -8.31 2.88 4.66
CA LEU A 107 -9.79 2.85 4.64
C LEU A 107 -10.35 1.45 4.46
N ILE A 108 -9.66 0.59 3.70
CA ILE A 108 -10.13 -0.77 3.39
C ILE A 108 -9.56 -1.84 4.31
N LEU A 109 -8.48 -1.56 5.02
CA LEU A 109 -7.83 -2.51 5.93
C LEU A 109 -8.82 -3.09 6.97
N PRO A 110 -9.70 -2.30 7.62
CA PRO A 110 -10.71 -2.85 8.53
C PRO A 110 -11.74 -3.77 7.85
N LEU A 111 -11.88 -3.70 6.53
CA LEU A 111 -12.79 -4.54 5.75
C LEU A 111 -12.14 -5.85 5.30
N MET A 112 -10.81 -5.97 5.37
CA MET A 112 -10.07 -7.19 5.05
C MET A 112 -10.03 -8.10 6.29
N SER A 113 -11.07 -8.91 6.46
CA SER A 113 -11.09 -9.94 7.51
C SER A 113 -10.03 -11.01 7.25
N GLN A 114 -9.68 -11.78 8.30
CA GLN A 114 -8.78 -12.92 8.12
C GLN A 114 -9.32 -13.97 7.16
N ASP A 115 -10.65 -14.12 7.05
CA ASP A 115 -11.27 -15.05 6.10
C ASP A 115 -11.08 -14.57 4.65
N LEU A 116 -11.18 -13.26 4.40
CA LEU A 116 -10.91 -12.68 3.08
C LEU A 116 -9.43 -12.78 2.68
N LEU A 117 -8.51 -12.72 3.64
CA LEU A 117 -7.08 -12.94 3.38
C LEU A 117 -6.72 -14.41 3.11
N LYS A 118 -7.63 -15.37 3.33
CA LYS A 118 -7.43 -16.77 2.89
C LYS A 118 -7.50 -16.90 1.36
N PHE A 119 -8.13 -15.95 0.68
CA PHE A 119 -8.17 -15.94 -0.77
C PHE A 119 -6.81 -15.48 -1.32
N PRO A 120 -6.07 -16.34 -2.05
CA PRO A 120 -4.68 -16.10 -2.40
C PRO A 120 -4.49 -14.89 -3.32
N SER A 121 -5.46 -14.60 -4.21
CA SER A 121 -5.35 -13.46 -5.13
C SER A 121 -5.41 -12.12 -4.39
N LEU A 122 -6.37 -11.95 -3.48
CA LEU A 122 -6.52 -10.73 -2.69
C LEU A 122 -5.35 -10.55 -1.73
N CYS A 123 -4.96 -11.62 -1.04
CA CYS A 123 -3.81 -11.61 -0.14
C CYS A 123 -2.53 -11.19 -0.88
N ASN A 124 -2.24 -11.83 -2.02
CA ASN A 124 -1.05 -11.48 -2.81
C ASN A 124 -1.09 -10.04 -3.33
N GLN A 125 -2.24 -9.55 -3.83
CA GLN A 125 -2.34 -8.17 -4.27
C GLN A 125 -2.16 -7.18 -3.12
N TYR A 126 -2.70 -7.48 -1.94
CA TYR A 126 -2.50 -6.68 -0.74
C TYR A 126 -1.03 -6.58 -0.36
N TYR A 127 -0.36 -7.72 -0.21
CA TYR A 127 1.04 -7.73 0.17
C TYR A 127 1.93 -7.07 -0.87
N LYS A 128 1.73 -7.38 -2.16
CA LYS A 128 2.46 -6.70 -3.25
C LYS A 128 2.33 -5.19 -3.19
N LEU A 129 1.13 -4.67 -2.95
CA LEU A 129 0.89 -3.22 -2.88
C LEU A 129 1.62 -2.59 -1.70
N ILE A 130 1.48 -3.15 -0.49
CA ILE A 130 2.09 -2.55 0.71
C ILE A 130 3.62 -2.68 0.71
N THR A 131 4.17 -3.81 0.24
CA THR A 131 5.62 -4.02 0.18
C THR A 131 6.24 -3.12 -0.88
N PHE A 132 5.57 -2.96 -2.02
CA PHE A 132 5.99 -2.03 -3.06
C PHE A 132 6.05 -0.59 -2.57
N ILE A 133 5.08 -0.13 -1.77
CA ILE A 133 5.13 1.22 -1.18
C ILE A 133 6.32 1.35 -0.20
N CYS A 134 6.60 0.31 0.59
CA CYS A 134 7.74 0.29 1.50
C CYS A 134 9.08 0.34 0.74
N GLU A 135 9.14 -0.26 -0.45
CA GLU A 135 10.34 -0.28 -1.28
C GLU A 135 10.61 1.06 -1.97
N ILE A 136 9.56 1.68 -2.50
CA ILE A 136 9.72 2.89 -3.32
C ILE A 136 9.72 4.16 -2.45
N PHE A 137 8.89 4.21 -1.41
CA PHE A 137 8.72 5.40 -0.57
C PHE A 137 8.95 5.12 0.92
N PRO A 138 10.10 4.53 1.33
CA PRO A 138 10.36 4.19 2.72
C PRO A 138 10.35 5.42 3.63
N GLU A 139 10.68 6.61 3.13
CA GLU A 139 10.66 7.87 3.87
C GLU A 139 9.26 8.33 4.29
N LYS A 140 8.20 7.85 3.63
CA LYS A 140 6.82 8.16 3.97
C LYS A 140 6.29 7.31 5.12
N ILE A 141 6.87 6.13 5.34
CA ILE A 141 6.39 5.16 6.33
C ILE A 141 6.45 5.70 7.77
N PRO A 142 7.54 6.34 8.24
CA PRO A 142 7.56 6.98 9.57
C PRO A 142 6.59 8.16 9.73
N GLN A 143 6.18 8.78 8.62
CA GLN A 143 5.29 9.94 8.61
C GLN A 143 3.81 9.53 8.66
N LEU A 144 3.53 8.24 8.60
CA LEU A 144 2.17 7.71 8.66
C LEU A 144 1.52 7.97 10.03
N PRO A 145 0.19 8.11 10.07
CA PRO A 145 -0.55 8.08 11.33
C PRO A 145 -0.24 6.81 12.12
N GLU A 146 -0.17 6.92 13.45
CA GLU A 146 0.26 5.84 14.34
C GLU A 146 -0.53 4.54 14.14
N ASP A 147 -1.85 4.63 13.93
CA ASP A 147 -2.72 3.47 13.70
C ASP A 147 -2.39 2.76 12.37
N LEU A 148 -2.13 3.53 11.31
CA LEU A 148 -1.79 2.98 10.00
C LEU A 148 -0.38 2.38 10.02
N PHE A 149 0.58 3.06 10.66
CA PHE A 149 1.92 2.53 10.85
C PHE A 149 1.88 1.18 11.60
N LYS A 150 1.18 1.11 12.74
CA LYS A 150 1.03 -0.14 13.49
C LYS A 150 0.36 -1.23 12.67
N SER A 151 -0.69 -0.89 11.93
CA SER A 151 -1.40 -1.84 11.07
C SER A 151 -0.49 -2.39 9.97
N LEU A 152 0.31 -1.53 9.34
CA LEU A 152 1.29 -1.93 8.32
C LEU A 152 2.38 -2.84 8.90
N MET A 153 2.96 -2.48 10.04
CA MET A 153 3.98 -3.30 10.70
C MET A 153 3.40 -4.67 11.11
N TYR A 154 2.17 -4.71 11.62
CA TYR A 154 1.48 -5.95 11.95
C TYR A 154 1.22 -6.82 10.71
N SER A 155 0.82 -6.21 9.58
CA SER A 155 0.66 -6.93 8.32
C SER A 155 1.99 -7.54 7.87
N LEU A 156 3.10 -6.80 7.91
CA LEU A 156 4.42 -7.34 7.57
C LEU A 156 4.83 -8.49 8.50
N GLU A 157 4.59 -8.36 9.81
CA GLU A 157 4.81 -9.44 10.79
C GLU A 157 4.02 -10.70 10.43
N LEU A 158 2.71 -10.54 10.18
CA LEU A 158 1.83 -11.64 9.83
C LEU A 158 2.21 -12.29 8.49
N GLY A 159 2.62 -11.50 7.51
CA GLY A 159 3.10 -11.94 6.20
C GLY A 159 4.32 -12.82 6.29
N MET A 160 5.23 -12.51 7.22
CA MET A 160 6.43 -13.32 7.45
C MET A 160 6.16 -14.62 8.21
N THR A 161 5.22 -14.63 9.16
CA THR A 161 5.04 -15.78 10.07
C THR A 161 3.94 -16.77 9.64
N SER A 162 2.94 -16.31 8.89
CA SER A 162 1.67 -17.04 8.79
C SER A 162 1.09 -17.13 7.38
N MET A 163 1.73 -16.48 6.39
CA MET A 163 1.27 -16.47 5.00
C MET A 163 2.12 -17.39 4.11
N SER A 164 1.90 -17.34 2.79
CA SER A 164 2.65 -18.15 1.83
C SER A 164 4.12 -17.76 1.76
N SER A 165 4.95 -18.66 1.24
CA SER A 165 6.39 -18.39 1.02
C SER A 165 6.62 -17.15 0.15
N ASP A 166 5.79 -16.93 -0.87
CA ASP A 166 5.89 -15.77 -1.76
C ASP A 166 5.62 -14.46 -0.99
N VAL A 167 4.61 -14.44 -0.12
CA VAL A 167 4.29 -13.28 0.73
C VAL A 167 5.40 -13.04 1.76
N CYS A 168 5.93 -14.10 2.36
CA CYS A 168 7.07 -14.01 3.27
C CYS A 168 8.28 -13.37 2.57
N GLN A 169 8.60 -13.80 1.35
CA GLN A 169 9.68 -13.20 0.55
C GLN A 169 9.44 -11.71 0.29
N LEU A 170 8.24 -11.31 -0.15
CA LEU A 170 7.89 -9.90 -0.37
C LEU A 170 8.06 -9.06 0.91
N CYS A 171 7.63 -9.59 2.07
CA CYS A 171 7.77 -8.88 3.34
C CYS A 171 9.24 -8.71 3.73
N LEU A 172 10.07 -9.75 3.54
CA LEU A 172 11.50 -9.69 3.81
C LEU A 172 12.24 -8.72 2.88
N GLU A 173 11.88 -8.68 1.60
CA GLU A 173 12.43 -7.74 0.62
C GLU A 173 12.13 -6.29 1.04
N ALA A 174 10.89 -6.01 1.46
CA ALA A 174 10.48 -4.68 1.95
C ALA A 174 11.19 -4.23 3.24
N LEU A 175 11.70 -5.13 4.07
CA LEU A 175 12.42 -4.76 5.30
C LEU A 175 13.76 -4.08 5.00
N THR A 176 14.42 -4.41 3.89
CA THR A 176 15.72 -3.86 3.52
C THR A 176 15.68 -2.33 3.35
N PRO A 177 14.82 -1.76 2.49
CA PRO A 177 14.71 -0.30 2.32
C PRO A 177 14.21 0.40 3.59
N LEU A 178 13.35 -0.24 4.40
CA LEU A 178 12.93 0.30 5.70
C LEU A 178 14.10 0.38 6.69
N ALA A 179 14.96 -0.63 6.72
CA ALA A 179 16.16 -0.63 7.57
C ALA A 179 17.18 0.41 7.11
N GLU A 180 17.37 0.58 5.79
CA GLU A 180 18.20 1.65 5.25
C GLU A 180 17.67 3.04 5.64
N GLN A 181 16.35 3.23 5.59
CA GLN A 181 15.72 4.48 6.00
C GLN A 181 15.93 4.76 7.49
N CYS A 182 15.81 3.74 8.35
CA CYS A 182 16.17 3.86 9.78
C CYS A 182 17.62 4.33 9.97
N ALA A 183 18.55 3.71 9.24
CA ALA A 183 19.96 4.00 9.35
C ALA A 183 20.30 5.43 8.91
N LYS A 184 19.60 5.93 7.87
CA LYS A 184 19.76 7.31 7.37
C LYS A 184 19.26 8.36 8.36
N THR A 185 18.15 8.11 9.04
CA THR A 185 17.52 9.09 9.95
C THR A 185 18.27 9.24 11.28
N GLN A 186 19.11 8.28 11.69
CA GLN A 186 19.90 8.30 12.95
C GLN A 186 19.11 8.55 14.26
N GLU A 187 17.78 8.56 14.21
CA GLU A 187 16.90 8.68 15.38
C GLU A 187 16.74 7.33 16.09
N SER A 188 17.51 7.16 17.16
CA SER A 188 17.59 5.91 17.94
C SER A 188 16.32 5.56 18.72
N GLU A 189 15.31 6.44 18.74
CA GLU A 189 14.01 6.21 19.40
C GLU A 189 12.80 6.33 18.45
N SER A 190 13.03 6.35 17.12
CA SER A 190 11.90 6.39 16.18
C SER A 190 11.05 5.11 16.24
N SER A 191 9.75 5.24 15.98
CA SER A 191 8.82 4.10 15.88
C SER A 191 9.27 3.07 14.85
N LEU A 192 9.86 3.54 13.74
CA LEU A 192 10.45 2.70 12.71
C LEU A 192 11.64 1.90 13.25
N PHE A 193 12.55 2.53 14.00
CA PHE A 193 13.69 1.83 14.60
C PHE A 193 13.26 0.69 15.55
N LEU A 194 12.24 0.94 16.38
CA LEU A 194 11.68 -0.08 17.27
C LEU A 194 11.07 -1.26 16.48
N ALA A 195 10.32 -0.96 15.41
CA ALA A 195 9.74 -1.98 14.53
C ALA A 195 10.82 -2.79 13.80
N THR A 196 11.83 -2.14 13.21
CA THR A 196 12.94 -2.81 12.53
C THR A 196 13.74 -3.69 13.48
N ARG A 197 13.94 -3.28 14.74
CA ARG A 197 14.58 -4.12 15.76
C ARG A 197 13.76 -5.37 16.07
N HIS A 198 12.43 -5.25 16.17
CA HIS A 198 11.53 -6.40 16.34
C HIS A 198 11.64 -7.36 15.15
N PHE A 199 11.58 -6.85 13.92
CA PHE A 199 11.72 -7.66 12.72
C PHE A 199 13.09 -8.33 12.61
N LEU A 200 14.17 -7.66 13.01
CA LEU A 200 15.49 -8.28 13.03
C LEU A 200 15.49 -9.54 13.90
N LYS A 201 14.90 -9.48 15.10
CA LYS A 201 14.77 -10.64 15.98
C LYS A 201 13.97 -11.76 15.30
N MET A 202 12.84 -11.43 14.68
CA MET A 202 12.02 -12.41 13.97
C MET A 202 12.76 -13.08 12.82
N VAL A 203 13.49 -12.32 12.00
CA VAL A 203 14.28 -12.85 10.89
C VAL A 203 15.39 -13.76 11.41
N PHE A 204 16.05 -13.38 12.50
CA PHE A 204 17.02 -14.25 13.19
C PHE A 204 16.36 -15.56 13.65
N ASP A 205 15.19 -15.50 14.29
CA ASP A 205 14.48 -16.69 14.74
C ASP A 205 14.08 -17.59 13.55
N MET A 206 13.61 -17.01 12.44
CA MET A 206 13.29 -17.77 11.21
C MET A 206 14.53 -18.44 10.60
N LEU A 207 15.65 -17.72 10.46
CA LEU A 207 16.85 -18.25 9.78
C LEU A 207 17.69 -19.17 10.67
N VAL A 208 17.77 -18.89 11.97
CA VAL A 208 18.68 -19.57 12.91
C VAL A 208 17.96 -20.65 13.71
N LEU A 209 16.74 -20.41 14.21
CA LEU A 209 16.02 -21.42 15.01
C LEU A 209 15.27 -22.44 14.15
N GLN A 210 14.58 -22.05 13.08
CA GLN A 210 13.84 -23.05 12.28
C GLN A 210 14.78 -24.00 11.54
N LYS A 211 15.96 -23.54 11.10
CA LYS A 211 16.96 -24.40 10.44
C LYS A 211 17.49 -25.52 11.36
N HIS A 212 17.41 -25.35 12.68
CA HIS A 212 17.72 -26.41 13.65
C HIS A 212 16.58 -27.41 13.89
N ASN A 213 15.33 -27.04 13.62
CA ASN A 213 14.18 -27.93 13.78
C ASN A 213 13.90 -28.81 12.56
N THR A 214 14.45 -28.47 11.39
CA THR A 214 14.34 -29.30 10.17
C THR A 214 15.44 -30.37 10.08
N GLU A 215 16.41 -30.36 11.00
CA GLU A 215 17.53 -31.30 11.08
C GLU A 215 17.44 -32.30 12.26
N MET A 216 16.30 -32.37 12.96
CA MET A 216 15.96 -33.42 13.94
C MET A 216 14.71 -34.19 13.53
#